data_AF-A0A645AF61-F1
#
_entry.id   AF-A0A645AF61-F1
#
_cell.length_a   1.000
_cell.length_b   1.000
_cell.length_c   1.000
_cell.angle_alpha   90.00
_cell.angle_beta   90.00
_cell.angle_gamma   90.00
#
_symmetry.space_group_name_H-M   'P 1'
#
loop_
_entity.id
_entity.type
_entity.pdbx_description
1 polymer ?
#
loop_
_entity_poly.entity_id
_entity_poly.type
_entity_poly.pdbx_seq_one_letter_code
_entity_poly.pdbx_strand_id
1 'polypeptide(L)'
;MPSTRDIIVSGGIRTPLDVVKALALGGRAVGIANPILRLVLKNDMPAAVAVFKEFLAKIKLYMTLLGARTTQDLQAVPIIITGKSKDWLTARDIDVDQFANRQKHG
;
A
#
# COMPACT_ATOMS: atom_id res chain seq x y z
N MET A 1 -13.43 3.84 9.10
CA MET A 1 -12.55 4.88 9.72
C MET A 1 -13.12 6.27 9.39
N PRO A 2 -12.92 7.30 10.23
CA PRO A 2 -13.46 8.63 9.96
C PRO A 2 -12.94 9.14 8.61
N SER A 3 -13.85 9.53 7.71
CA SER A 3 -13.56 9.98 6.34
C SER A 3 -12.90 11.36 6.24
N THR A 4 -12.57 11.97 7.38
CA THR A 4 -12.12 13.37 7.47
C THR A 4 -10.62 13.54 7.72
N ARG A 5 -9.82 12.47 7.70
CA ARG A 5 -8.38 12.55 8.01
C ARG A 5 -7.53 11.82 6.98
N ASP A 6 -6.49 12.52 6.53
CA ASP A 6 -5.45 11.91 5.72
C ASP A 6 -4.51 11.07 6.60
N ILE A 7 -4.34 9.80 6.23
CA ILE A 7 -3.44 8.87 6.91
C ILE A 7 -2.20 8.63 6.06
N ILE A 8 -1.03 8.83 6.64
CA ILE A 8 0.25 8.44 6.02
C ILE A 8 0.67 7.11 6.65
N VAL A 9 0.81 6.07 5.82
CA VAL A 9 1.28 4.75 6.27
C VAL A 9 2.79 4.69 6.12
N SER A 10 3.49 4.35 7.19
CA SER A 10 4.95 4.20 7.18
C SER A 10 5.38 3.10 8.14
N GLY A 11 6.68 2.81 8.16
CA GLY A 11 7.23 1.71 8.96
C GLY A 11 7.06 0.36 8.27
N GLY A 12 8.14 -0.40 8.14
CA GLY A 12 8.07 -1.75 7.59
C GLY A 12 7.79 -1.89 6.09
N ILE A 13 7.58 -0.80 5.33
CA ILE A 13 7.44 -0.87 3.86
C ILE A 13 8.76 -1.33 3.24
N ARG A 14 8.75 -2.42 2.46
CA ARG A 14 9.95 -3.00 1.83
C ARG A 14 9.78 -3.24 0.33
N THR A 15 8.55 -3.50 -0.11
CA THR A 15 8.25 -3.89 -1.48
C THR A 15 7.21 -2.97 -2.13
N PRO A 16 7.11 -2.95 -3.47
CA PRO A 16 6.04 -2.24 -4.17
C PRO A 16 4.64 -2.72 -3.73
N LEU A 17 4.48 -4.01 -3.41
CA LEU A 17 3.21 -4.56 -2.95
C LEU A 17 2.83 -4.06 -1.57
N ASP A 18 3.78 -3.79 -0.68
CA ASP A 18 3.51 -3.20 0.63
C ASP A 18 2.91 -1.79 0.49
N VAL A 19 3.40 -1.01 -0.49
CA VAL A 19 2.84 0.32 -0.82
C VAL A 19 1.39 0.18 -1.28
N VAL A 20 1.12 -0.76 -2.20
CA VAL A 20 -0.24 -1.00 -2.71
C VAL A 20 -1.19 -1.43 -1.60
N LYS A 21 -0.75 -2.34 -0.72
CA LYS A 21 -1.53 -2.78 0.45
C LYS A 21 -1.81 -1.61 1.40
N ALA A 22 -0.80 -0.79 1.68
CA ALA A 22 -0.94 0.38 2.55
C ALA A 22 -1.96 1.40 2.02
N LEU A 23 -1.92 1.67 0.71
CA LEU A 23 -2.91 2.55 0.05
C LEU A 23 -4.30 1.91 0.06
N ALA A 24 -4.42 0.62 -0.27
CA ALA A 24 -5.70 -0.10 -0.26
C ALA A 24 -6.34 -0.17 1.13
N LEU A 25 -5.53 -0.22 2.19
CA LEU A 25 -6.01 -0.21 3.59
C LEU A 25 -6.54 1.17 4.04
N GLY A 26 -6.42 2.22 3.22
CA GLY A 26 -6.92 3.57 3.53
C GLY A 26 -5.83 4.64 3.64
N GLY A 27 -4.57 4.31 3.36
CA GLY A 27 -3.49 5.29 3.32
C GLY A 27 -3.67 6.30 2.18
N ARG A 28 -3.45 7.58 2.46
CA ARG A 28 -3.37 8.67 1.47
C ARG A 28 -1.99 8.76 0.84
N ALA A 29 -0.95 8.42 1.61
CA ALA A 29 0.43 8.39 1.17
C ALA A 29 1.23 7.31 1.92
N VAL A 30 2.39 6.94 1.38
CA VAL A 30 3.28 5.92 1.96
C VAL A 30 4.69 6.47 2.13
N GLY A 31 5.24 6.34 3.34
CA GLY A 31 6.60 6.75 3.66
C GLY A 31 7.58 5.57 3.67
N ILE A 32 8.74 5.74 3.03
CA ILE A 32 9.80 4.71 2.95
C ILE A 32 11.16 5.36 3.29
N ALA A 33 11.85 4.84 4.32
CA ALA A 33 13.12 5.39 4.79
C ALA A 33 14.30 4.42 4.54
N ASN A 34 14.53 3.46 5.45
CA ASN A 34 15.68 2.55 5.42
C ASN A 34 15.94 1.85 4.06
N PRO A 35 14.93 1.37 3.30
CA PRO A 35 15.17 0.82 1.96
C PRO A 35 15.75 1.82 0.96
N ILE A 36 15.28 3.08 0.99
CA ILE A 36 15.79 4.14 0.12
C ILE A 36 17.21 4.53 0.52
N LEU A 37 17.47 4.67 1.82
CA LEU A 37 18.82 4.94 2.32
C LEU A 37 19.80 3.85 1.87
N ARG A 38 19.43 2.57 2.03
CA ARG A 38 20.25 1.44 1.59
C ARG A 38 20.45 1.40 0.08
N LEU A 39 19.46 1.81 -0.69
CA LEU A 39 19.57 1.89 -2.15
C LEU A 39 20.63 2.92 -2.56
N VAL A 40 20.58 4.11 -1.96
CA VAL A 40 21.52 5.20 -2.24
C VAL A 40 22.93 4.90 -1.72
N LEU A 41 23.08 4.22 -0.58
CA LEU A 41 24.40 3.84 -0.05
C LEU A 41 25.09 2.74 -0.87
N LYS A 42 24.33 1.91 -1.59
CA LYS A 42 24.87 0.74 -2.33
C LYS A 42 25.14 1.01 -3.80
N ASN A 43 24.58 2.07 -4.36
CA ASN A 43 24.63 2.36 -5.79
C ASN A 43 25.07 3.80 -6.00
N ASP A 44 25.62 4.11 -7.18
CA ASP A 44 25.71 5.50 -7.59
C ASP A 44 24.31 6.13 -7.73
N MET A 45 24.26 7.46 -7.77
CA MET A 45 23.00 8.19 -7.84
C MET A 45 22.16 7.82 -9.07
N PRO A 46 22.72 7.74 -10.30
CA PRO A 46 21.95 7.31 -11.48
C PRO A 46 21.35 5.91 -11.35
N ALA A 47 22.10 4.92 -10.87
CA ALA A 47 21.62 3.56 -10.68
C ALA A 47 20.57 3.47 -9.56
N ALA A 48 20.76 4.19 -8.45
CA ALA A 48 19.74 4.28 -7.39
C ALA A 48 18.41 4.84 -7.93
N VAL A 49 18.47 5.90 -8.75
CA VAL A 49 17.29 6.47 -9.40
C VAL A 49 16.64 5.46 -10.36
N ALA A 50 17.42 4.72 -11.15
CA ALA A 50 16.89 3.71 -12.07
C ALA A 50 16.14 2.60 -11.32
N VAL A 51 16.74 2.04 -10.25
CA VAL A 51 16.09 1.02 -9.42
C VAL A 51 14.83 1.55 -8.75
N PHE A 52 14.83 2.80 -8.27
CA PHE A 52 13.62 3.40 -7.69
C PHE A 52 12.52 3.63 -8.73
N LYS A 53 12.87 4.00 -9.97
CA LYS A 53 11.90 4.08 -11.07
C LYS A 53 11.27 2.72 -11.38
N GLU A 54 12.04 1.64 -11.35
CA GLU A 54 11.49 0.28 -11.49
C GLU A 54 10.56 -0.09 -10.32
N PHE A 55 10.92 0.30 -9.10
CA PHE A 55 10.06 0.13 -7.93
C PHE A 55 8.71 0.83 -8.13
N LEU A 56 8.71 2.08 -8.62
CA LEU A 56 7.49 2.82 -8.96
C LEU A 56 6.70 2.18 -10.11
N ALA A 57 7.38 1.65 -11.13
CA ALA A 57 6.74 0.95 -12.23
C ALA A 57 6.01 -0.32 -11.76
N LYS A 58 6.58 -1.07 -10.81
CA LYS A 58 5.93 -2.24 -10.20
C LYS A 58 4.69 -1.87 -9.39
N ILE A 59 4.65 -0.72 -8.73
CA ILE A 59 3.42 -0.21 -8.08
C ILE A 59 2.33 -0.02 -9.14
N LYS A 60 2.66 0.65 -10.25
CA LYS A 60 1.71 0.86 -11.36
C LYS A 60 1.23 -0.46 -11.96
N LEU A 61 2.11 -1.44 -12.11
CA LEU A 61 1.74 -2.78 -12.59
C LEU A 61 0.69 -3.42 -11.67
N TYR A 62 0.88 -3.40 -10.35
CA TYR A 62 -0.12 -3.92 -9.42
C TYR A 62 -1.44 -3.13 -9.51
N MET A 63 -1.37 -1.80 -9.63
CA MET A 63 -2.58 -0.99 -9.85
C MET A 63 -3.30 -1.39 -11.14
N THR A 64 -2.59 -1.64 -12.23
CA THR A 64 -3.15 -2.14 -13.49
C THR A 64 -3.82 -3.50 -13.32
N LEU A 65 -3.19 -4.45 -12.62
CA LEU A 65 -3.77 -5.78 -12.36
C LEU A 65 -5.04 -5.70 -11.50
N LEU A 66 -5.12 -4.72 -10.60
CA LEU A 66 -6.30 -4.44 -9.79
C LEU A 66 -7.31 -3.52 -10.51
N GLY A 67 -6.98 -3.07 -11.73
CA GLY A 67 -7.71 -2.08 -12.53
C GLY A 67 -7.89 -0.72 -11.84
N ALA A 68 -7.00 -0.34 -10.93
CA ALA A 68 -7.00 0.97 -10.29
C ALA A 68 -6.25 1.98 -11.16
N ARG A 69 -6.91 3.07 -11.55
CA ARG A 69 -6.32 4.15 -12.34
C ARG A 69 -5.60 5.16 -11.44
N THR A 70 -6.15 5.42 -10.26
CA THR A 70 -5.61 6.32 -9.26
C THR A 70 -5.26 5.57 -7.97
N THR A 71 -4.42 6.17 -7.13
CA THR A 71 -4.12 5.59 -5.81
C THR A 71 -5.35 5.52 -4.90
N GLN A 72 -6.35 6.37 -5.12
CA GLN A 72 -7.60 6.41 -4.37
C GLN A 72 -8.49 5.23 -4.74
N ASP A 73 -8.49 4.81 -6.02
CA ASP A 73 -9.26 3.65 -6.49
C ASP A 73 -8.88 2.36 -5.75
N LEU A 74 -7.63 2.26 -5.26
CA LEU A 74 -7.16 1.12 -4.45
C LEU A 74 -7.96 0.95 -3.16
N GLN A 75 -8.54 2.01 -2.61
CA GLN A 75 -9.35 1.92 -1.38
C GLN A 75 -10.70 1.24 -1.63
N ALA A 76 -11.16 1.17 -2.89
CA ALA A 76 -12.35 0.44 -3.28
C ALA A 76 -12.07 -1.01 -3.70
N VAL A 77 -10.79 -1.40 -3.81
CA VAL A 77 -10.41 -2.78 -4.15
C VAL A 77 -10.78 -3.71 -2.99
N PRO A 78 -11.49 -4.83 -3.25
CA PRO A 78 -11.74 -5.86 -2.26
C PRO A 78 -10.43 -6.47 -1.77
N ILE A 79 -10.24 -6.56 -0.45
CA ILE A 79 -9.08 -7.20 0.16
C ILE A 79 -9.49 -8.14 1.28
N ILE A 80 -8.79 -9.27 1.41
CA ILE A 80 -9.01 -10.24 2.48
C ILE A 80 -7.93 -10.06 3.54
N ILE A 81 -8.33 -9.81 4.78
CA ILE A 81 -7.44 -9.73 5.95
C ILE A 81 -7.48 -11.07 6.68
N THR A 82 -6.30 -11.65 6.94
CA THR A 82 -6.17 -13.01 7.51
C THR A 82 -5.12 -13.06 8.62
N GLY A 83 -5.04 -14.20 9.30
CA GLY A 83 -4.03 -14.49 10.33
C GLY A 83 -4.04 -13.52 11.50
N LYS A 84 -2.86 -13.25 12.07
CA LYS A 84 -2.69 -12.41 13.27
C LYS A 84 -3.35 -11.04 13.17
N SER A 85 -3.37 -10.43 11.99
CA SER A 85 -4.02 -9.15 11.77
C SER A 85 -5.54 -9.25 11.87
N LYS A 86 -6.15 -10.31 11.33
CA LYS A 86 -7.58 -10.56 11.51
C LYS A 86 -7.92 -10.74 12.99
N ASP A 87 -7.18 -11.62 13.67
CA ASP A 87 -7.41 -11.92 15.10
C ASP A 87 -7.32 -10.66 15.97
N TRP A 88 -6.32 -9.81 15.71
CA TRP A 88 -6.11 -8.55 16.41
C TRP A 88 -7.23 -7.52 16.17
N LEU A 89 -7.72 -7.42 14.93
CA LEU A 89 -8.81 -6.51 14.57
C LEU A 89 -10.14 -6.98 15.15
N THR A 90 -10.43 -8.28 15.07
CA THR A 90 -11.63 -8.87 15.68
C THR A 90 -11.64 -8.71 17.19
N ALA A 91 -10.51 -8.92 17.87
CA ALA A 91 -10.39 -8.69 19.31
C ALA A 91 -10.59 -7.21 19.72
N ARG A 92 -10.55 -6.28 18.76
CA ARG A 92 -10.81 -4.84 18.93
C ARG A 92 -12.16 -4.40 18.37
N ASP A 93 -13.04 -5.34 18.04
CA ASP A 93 -14.36 -5.07 17.47
C ASP A 93 -14.30 -4.24 16.17
N ILE A 94 -13.26 -4.47 15.37
CA ILE A 94 -13.13 -3.86 14.04
C ILE A 94 -13.62 -4.87 13.00
N ASP A 95 -14.72 -4.53 12.32
CA ASP A 95 -15.27 -5.31 11.23
C ASP A 95 -14.24 -5.47 10.10
N VAL A 96 -13.81 -6.69 9.82
CA VAL A 96 -12.87 -7.02 8.75
C VAL A 96 -13.59 -7.34 7.43
N ASP A 97 -14.86 -7.71 7.48
CA ASP A 97 -15.63 -8.13 6.31
C ASP A 97 -15.98 -6.92 5.42
N GLN A 98 -16.03 -5.71 6.00
CA GLN A 98 -16.13 -4.46 5.23
C GLN A 98 -15.02 -4.31 4.18
N PHE A 99 -13.84 -4.91 4.38
CA PHE A 99 -12.73 -4.85 3.43
C PHE A 99 -12.90 -5.85 2.28
N ALA A 100 -13.46 -7.02 2.58
CA ALA A 100 -13.71 -8.09 1.61
C ALA A 100 -14.87 -7.76 0.66
N ASN A 101 -15.86 -7.01 1.14
CA ASN A 101 -17.10 -6.72 0.42
C ASN A 101 -17.13 -5.35 -0.28
N ARG A 102 -15.97 -4.70 -0.47
CA ARG A 102 -15.89 -3.42 -1.16
C ARG A 102 -16.35 -3.55 -2.61
N GLN A 103 -17.10 -2.56 -3.08
CA GLN A 103 -17.60 -2.51 -4.45
C GLN A 103 -16.73 -1.55 -5.26
N LYS A 104 -15.99 -2.11 -6.22
CA LYS A 104 -15.29 -1.29 -7.20
C LYS A 104 -16.32 -0.78 -8.20
N HIS A 105 -16.54 0.53 -8.19
CA HIS A 105 -17.34 1.17 -9.23
C HIS A 105 -16.52 1.10 -10.53
N GLY A 106 -17.10 0.49 -11.56
CA GLY A 106 -16.46 0.27 -12.87
C GLY A 106 -16.22 1.56 -13.62
#